data_AF-A0A3M1EYD1-F1
#
_entry.id   AF-A0A3M1EYD1-F1
#
_cell.length_a   1.000
_cell.length_b   1.000
_cell.length_c   1.000
_cell.angle_alpha   90.00
_cell.angle_beta   90.00
_cell.angle_gamma   90.00
#
_symmetry.space_group_name_H-M   'P 1'
#
loop_
_entity.id
_entity.type
_entity.pdbx_description
1 polymer ?
#
loop_
_entity_poly.entity_id
_entity_poly.type
_entity_poly.pdbx_seq_one_letter_code
_entity_poly.pdbx_strand_id
1 'polypeptide(L)'
;MSKEIELSEIQAGVYGLSAWPRPPMRLIVLSEIPPAEHNLLWNLYSGVPEKVGFALERYGEGLAGMSTLLDELLASYGQKGRFMAYTIDDFRKDYLKKHLRELSPEEIMEVLSAEELLKDLPPEERLKGLPPEERLKGLSIETIRAYLEKLERKKKP
;
A
#
# COMPACT_ATOMS: atom_id res chain seq x y z
N MET A 1 -40.73 13.90 6.68
CA MET A 1 -40.70 15.00 5.70
C MET A 1 -39.30 15.57 5.67
N SER A 2 -38.55 15.31 4.61
CA SER A 2 -37.21 15.85 4.39
C SER A 2 -37.35 17.33 4.07
N LYS A 3 -36.91 18.24 4.95
CA LYS A 3 -36.77 19.65 4.59
C LYS A 3 -35.62 19.74 3.58
N GLU A 4 -35.92 20.20 2.37
CA GLU A 4 -34.88 20.62 1.43
C GLU A 4 -34.03 21.69 2.13
N ILE A 5 -32.72 21.43 2.21
CA ILE A 5 -31.76 22.38 2.74
C ILE A 5 -31.30 23.21 1.55
N GLU A 6 -31.46 24.53 1.64
CA GLU A 6 -30.96 25.44 0.62
C GLU A 6 -29.43 25.42 0.63
N LEU A 7 -28.85 24.91 -0.45
CA LEU A 7 -27.43 24.94 -0.74
C LEU A 7 -27.13 26.24 -1.49
N SER A 8 -26.33 27.12 -0.89
CA SER A 8 -25.87 28.35 -1.53
C SER A 8 -24.40 28.24 -1.88
N GLU A 9 -24.04 28.43 -3.14
CA GLU A 9 -22.63 28.51 -3.53
C GLU A 9 -22.04 29.84 -3.03
N ILE A 10 -21.03 29.77 -2.18
CA ILE A 10 -20.31 30.95 -1.66
C ILE A 10 -19.10 31.23 -2.54
N GLN A 11 -18.39 30.17 -2.93
CA GLN A 11 -17.24 30.19 -3.83
C GLN A 11 -17.18 28.82 -4.52
N ALA A 12 -16.50 28.72 -5.67
CA ALA A 12 -16.31 27.46 -6.37
C ALA A 12 -15.83 26.34 -5.42
N GLY A 13 -16.65 25.30 -5.25
CA GLY A 13 -16.40 24.18 -4.33
C GLY A 13 -16.65 24.46 -2.85
N VAL A 14 -17.22 25.61 -2.48
CA VAL A 14 -17.56 25.99 -1.11
C VAL A 14 -19.02 26.42 -1.03
N TYR A 15 -19.82 25.63 -0.35
CA TYR A 15 -21.25 25.83 -0.23
C TYR A 15 -21.68 26.10 1.20
N GLY A 16 -22.56 27.08 1.37
CA GLY A 16 -23.27 27.36 2.60
C GLY A 16 -24.55 26.55 2.70
N LEU A 17 -24.72 25.88 3.83
CA LEU A 17 -25.93 25.16 4.21
C LEU A 17 -26.60 25.92 5.36
N SER A 18 -27.76 26.51 5.08
CA SER A 18 -28.55 27.22 6.09
C SER A 18 -29.82 26.42 6.37
N ALA A 19 -29.96 25.90 7.60
CA ALA A 19 -31.12 25.11 7.96
C ALA A 19 -31.54 25.41 9.39
N TRP A 20 -32.49 26.33 9.60
CA TRP A 20 -33.02 26.61 10.93
C TRP A 20 -33.69 25.34 11.52
N PRO A 21 -33.38 24.95 12.78
CA PRO A 21 -32.65 25.67 13.83
C PRO A 21 -31.14 25.33 13.95
N ARG A 22 -30.55 24.62 13.00
CA ARG A 22 -29.12 24.26 13.03
C ARG A 22 -28.24 25.48 12.71
N PRO A 23 -27.03 25.56 13.30
CA PRO A 23 -26.04 26.55 12.90
C PRO A 23 -25.70 26.38 11.41
N PRO A 24 -25.32 27.47 10.72
CA PRO A 24 -24.91 27.39 9.33
C PRO A 24 -23.70 26.46 9.20
N MET A 25 -23.75 25.54 8.25
CA MET A 25 -22.66 24.62 7.95
C MET A 25 -22.01 25.02 6.62
N ARG A 26 -20.74 24.67 6.46
CA ARG A 26 -20.00 24.85 5.21
C ARG A 26 -19.64 23.48 4.65
N LEU A 27 -20.10 23.21 3.44
CA LEU A 27 -19.73 22.04 2.66
C LEU A 27 -18.60 22.43 1.72
N ILE A 28 -17.48 21.72 1.79
CA ILE A 28 -16.33 21.91 0.90
C ILE A 28 -16.25 20.69 -0.02
N VAL A 29 -16.35 20.92 -1.32
CA VAL A 29 -16.29 19.91 -2.38
C VAL A 29 -14.92 20.02 -3.07
N LEU A 30 -13.97 19.18 -2.65
CA LEU A 30 -12.56 19.27 -3.08
C LEU A 30 -12.36 19.08 -4.60
N SER A 31 -13.28 18.41 -5.29
CA SER A 31 -13.25 18.26 -6.75
C SER A 31 -13.59 19.55 -7.50
N GLU A 32 -14.24 20.51 -6.84
CA GLU A 32 -14.71 21.76 -7.45
C GLU A 32 -13.84 22.98 -7.06
N ILE A 33 -13.02 22.85 -6.02
CA ILE A 33 -12.05 23.88 -5.61
C ILE A 33 -11.07 24.16 -6.76
N PRO A 34 -10.85 25.43 -7.16
CA PRO A 34 -9.96 25.76 -8.26
C PRO A 34 -8.48 25.53 -7.90
N PRO A 35 -7.63 25.17 -8.89
CA PRO A 35 -6.20 25.05 -8.71
C PRO A 35 -5.58 26.44 -8.52
N ALA A 36 -5.26 26.79 -7.28
CA ALA A 36 -4.64 28.05 -6.90
C ALA A 36 -3.67 27.84 -5.72
N GLU A 37 -2.67 28.72 -5.57
CA GLU A 37 -1.63 28.58 -4.53
C GLU A 37 -2.20 28.56 -3.10
N HIS A 38 -3.22 29.38 -2.82
CA HIS A 38 -3.89 29.37 -1.51
C HIS A 38 -4.76 28.13 -1.28
N ASN A 39 -5.02 27.34 -2.33
CA ASN A 39 -5.82 26.11 -2.28
C ASN A 39 -4.97 24.84 -2.40
N LEU A 40 -3.63 24.92 -2.33
CA LEU A 40 -2.76 23.77 -2.57
C LEU A 40 -3.10 22.58 -1.66
N LEU A 41 -3.37 22.84 -0.38
CA LEU A 41 -3.78 21.80 0.56
C LEU A 41 -5.10 21.11 0.15
N TRP A 42 -6.09 21.89 -0.27
CA TRP A 42 -7.38 21.34 -0.74
C TRP A 42 -7.25 20.57 -2.05
N ASN A 43 -6.38 21.03 -2.96
CA ASN A 43 -6.11 20.36 -4.23
C ASN A 43 -5.27 19.07 -4.04
N LEU A 44 -4.40 19.00 -3.03
CA LEU A 44 -3.64 17.80 -2.67
C LEU A 44 -4.57 16.63 -2.25
N TYR A 45 -5.65 16.95 -1.54
CA TYR A 45 -6.66 15.97 -1.11
C TYR A 45 -7.84 15.85 -2.09
N SER A 46 -7.74 16.44 -3.28
CA SER A 46 -8.78 16.33 -4.30
C SER A 46 -8.83 14.92 -4.88
N GLY A 47 -10.03 14.47 -5.25
CA GLY A 47 -10.20 13.23 -6.03
C GLY A 47 -9.84 13.39 -7.52
N VAL A 48 -9.44 14.59 -7.96
CA VAL A 48 -9.11 14.92 -9.36
C VAL A 48 -7.59 14.88 -9.56
N PRO A 49 -7.04 13.93 -10.36
CA PRO A 49 -5.60 13.72 -10.49
C PRO A 49 -4.81 14.95 -10.92
N GLU A 50 -5.36 15.77 -11.82
CA GLU A 50 -4.71 16.96 -12.35
C GLU A 50 -4.49 18.02 -11.27
N LYS A 51 -5.44 18.14 -10.32
CA LYS A 51 -5.36 19.06 -9.19
C LYS A 51 -4.32 18.60 -8.16
N VAL A 52 -4.22 17.30 -7.94
CA VAL A 52 -3.20 16.70 -7.08
C VAL A 52 -1.82 16.93 -7.66
N GLY A 53 -1.63 16.73 -8.97
CA GLY A 53 -0.37 17.02 -9.67
C GLY A 53 0.04 18.49 -9.55
N PHE A 54 -0.87 19.41 -9.88
CA PHE A 54 -0.67 20.86 -9.70
C PHE A 54 -0.26 21.21 -8.26
N ALA A 55 -0.92 20.59 -7.28
CA ALA A 55 -0.63 20.84 -5.88
C ALA A 55 0.77 20.36 -5.52
N LEU A 56 1.13 19.12 -5.83
CA LEU A 56 2.43 18.52 -5.51
C LEU A 56 3.60 19.31 -6.11
N GLU A 57 3.48 19.74 -7.37
CA GLU A 57 4.52 20.54 -8.05
C GLU A 57 4.80 21.84 -7.32
N ARG A 58 3.76 22.56 -6.88
CA ARG A 58 3.90 23.85 -6.19
C ARG A 58 4.12 23.72 -4.68
N TYR A 59 3.70 22.61 -4.08
CA TYR A 59 3.88 22.36 -2.64
C TYR A 59 5.36 22.25 -2.28
N GLY A 60 6.19 21.65 -3.15
CA GLY A 60 7.62 21.52 -2.94
C GLY A 60 8.40 22.85 -2.92
N GLU A 61 7.85 23.92 -3.50
CA GLU A 61 8.53 25.21 -3.60
C GLU A 61 8.15 26.19 -2.46
N GLY A 62 6.98 26.04 -1.84
CA GLY A 62 6.39 27.08 -0.99
C GLY A 62 6.49 26.88 0.53
N LEU A 63 7.11 25.81 1.03
CA LEU A 63 6.77 25.30 2.37
C LEU A 63 7.93 24.83 3.25
N ALA A 64 9.09 25.48 3.16
CA ALA A 64 10.17 25.36 4.15
C ALA A 64 9.79 25.80 5.58
N GLY A 65 8.50 25.88 5.95
CA GLY A 65 8.06 26.49 7.20
C GLY A 65 6.69 26.12 7.78
N MET A 66 5.91 25.14 7.29
CA MET A 66 4.63 24.83 7.98
C MET A 66 4.52 23.48 8.70
N SER A 67 5.26 22.41 8.35
CA SER A 67 5.32 21.22 9.21
C SER A 67 6.29 20.16 8.68
N THR A 68 7.26 19.77 9.50
CA THR A 68 8.14 18.62 9.25
C THR A 68 7.35 17.31 9.05
N LEU A 69 6.16 17.18 9.64
CA LEU A 69 5.29 16.01 9.47
C LEU A 69 4.62 15.96 8.10
N LEU A 70 4.30 17.12 7.51
CA LEU A 70 3.76 17.18 6.15
C LEU A 70 4.85 16.89 5.12
N ASP A 71 6.07 17.35 5.36
CA ASP A 71 7.22 17.05 4.51
C ASP A 71 7.57 15.55 4.54
N GLU A 72 7.56 14.93 5.73
CA GLU A 72 7.79 13.49 5.87
C GLU A 72 6.67 12.67 5.19
N LEU A 73 5.43 13.10 5.36
CA LEU A 73 4.27 12.48 4.71
C LEU A 73 4.37 12.58 3.19
N LEU A 74 4.67 13.76 2.64
CA LEU A 74 4.83 13.98 1.20
C LEU A 74 6.06 13.28 0.61
N ALA A 75 7.19 13.23 1.33
CA ALA A 75 8.36 12.46 0.93
C ALA A 75 8.02 10.96 0.83
N SER A 76 7.16 10.45 1.73
CA SER A 76 6.67 9.07 1.65
C SER A 76 5.78 8.81 0.43
N TYR A 77 5.01 9.82 -0.01
CA TYR A 77 4.23 9.76 -1.25
C TYR A 77 5.14 9.86 -2.49
N GLY A 78 6.17 10.70 -2.47
CA GLY A 78 7.11 10.91 -3.59
C GLY A 78 8.05 9.72 -3.86
N GLN A 79 8.45 8.97 -2.83
CA GLN A 79 9.30 7.78 -3.03
C GLN A 79 8.57 6.63 -3.74
N LYS A 80 7.24 6.57 -3.67
CA LYS A 80 6.42 5.58 -4.37
C LYS A 80 5.89 6.20 -5.66
N GLY A 81 6.74 6.32 -6.68
CA GLY A 81 6.41 6.90 -7.99
C GLY A 81 5.25 6.21 -8.74
N ARG A 82 4.01 6.42 -8.29
CA ARG A 82 2.76 6.09 -8.98
C ARG A 82 1.63 6.98 -8.45
N PHE A 83 1.20 7.91 -9.30
CA PHE A 83 -0.05 8.67 -9.20
C PHE A 83 -1.28 7.74 -9.32
N MET A 84 -1.50 6.88 -8.34
CA MET A 84 -2.80 6.26 -8.12
C MET A 84 -3.28 6.71 -6.76
N ALA A 85 -4.55 7.15 -6.68
CA ALA A 85 -5.20 7.38 -5.38
C ALA A 85 -5.02 6.09 -4.57
N TYR A 86 -4.27 6.18 -3.48
CA TYR A 86 -4.02 5.08 -2.57
C TYR A 86 -5.35 4.42 -2.20
N THR A 87 -5.59 3.22 -2.72
CA THR A 87 -6.88 2.57 -2.57
C THR A 87 -7.00 1.90 -1.22
N ILE A 88 -8.23 1.59 -0.79
CA ILE A 88 -8.45 0.75 0.39
C ILE A 88 -7.72 -0.60 0.27
N ASP A 89 -7.60 -1.12 -0.95
CA ASP A 89 -6.88 -2.37 -1.18
C ASP A 89 -5.36 -2.20 -1.07
N ASP A 90 -4.81 -1.05 -1.48
CA ASP A 90 -3.42 -0.72 -1.25
C ASP A 90 -3.13 -0.53 0.26
N PHE A 91 -4.06 0.09 1.00
CA PHE A 91 -3.98 0.17 2.45
C PHE A 91 -3.97 -1.19 3.12
N ARG A 92 -4.91 -2.08 2.74
CA ARG A 92 -4.95 -3.44 3.27
C ARG A 92 -3.65 -4.19 3.02
N LYS A 93 -3.11 -4.11 1.79
CA LYS A 93 -1.85 -4.77 1.44
C LYS A 93 -0.66 -4.24 2.24
N ASP A 94 -0.54 -2.91 2.35
CA ASP A 94 0.56 -2.29 3.09
C ASP A 94 0.42 -2.51 4.61
N TYR A 95 -0.80 -2.48 5.14
CA TYR A 95 -1.10 -2.81 6.53
C TYR A 95 -0.69 -4.25 6.84
N LEU A 96 -1.12 -5.22 6.02
CA LEU A 96 -0.73 -6.61 6.18
C LEU A 96 0.79 -6.76 6.12
N LYS A 97 1.48 -6.20 5.12
CA LYS A 97 2.95 -6.30 5.01
C LYS A 97 3.70 -5.78 6.23
N LYS A 98 3.21 -4.72 6.88
CA LYS A 98 3.84 -4.15 8.07
C LYS A 98 3.62 -5.02 9.31
N HIS A 99 2.40 -5.51 9.51
CA HIS A 99 2.02 -6.24 10.72
C HIS A 99 2.22 -7.76 10.62
N LEU A 100 2.48 -8.31 9.42
CA LEU A 100 2.78 -9.74 9.24
C LEU A 100 4.04 -10.16 10.02
N ARG A 101 4.96 -9.22 10.25
CA ARG A 101 6.16 -9.42 11.07
C ARG A 101 5.88 -9.49 12.57
N GLU A 102 4.70 -9.09 13.00
CA GLU A 102 4.26 -9.13 14.39
C GLU A 102 3.56 -10.45 14.73
N LEU A 103 3.15 -11.21 13.70
CA LEU A 103 2.58 -12.54 13.86
C LEU A 103 3.68 -13.57 14.13
N SER A 104 3.39 -14.49 15.04
CA SER A 104 4.20 -15.68 15.26
C SER A 104 4.08 -16.65 14.07
N PRO A 105 5.10 -17.50 13.83
CA PRO A 105 5.01 -18.55 12.83
C PRO A 105 3.78 -19.46 13.00
N GLU A 106 3.36 -19.73 14.23
CA GLU A 106 2.18 -20.52 14.56
C GLU A 106 0.89 -19.86 14.05
N GLU A 107 0.70 -18.57 14.32
CA GLU A 107 -0.45 -17.80 13.85
C GLU A 107 -0.51 -17.70 12.32
N ILE A 108 0.66 -17.61 11.66
CA ILE A 108 0.74 -17.64 10.20
C ILE A 108 0.28 -19.01 9.66
N MET A 109 0.68 -20.09 10.33
CA MET A 109 0.30 -21.46 9.94
C MET A 109 -1.19 -21.78 10.15
N GLU A 110 -1.90 -21.05 11.02
CA GLU A 110 -3.36 -21.17 11.18
C GLU A 110 -4.12 -20.61 9.96
N VAL A 111 -3.52 -19.64 9.26
CA VAL A 111 -4.14 -18.96 8.11
C VAL A 111 -3.65 -19.52 6.77
N LEU A 112 -2.38 -19.89 6.69
CA LEU A 112 -1.73 -20.42 5.48
C LEU A 112 -1.03 -21.73 5.80
N SER A 113 -1.30 -22.76 5.02
CA SER A 113 -0.58 -24.02 5.18
C SER A 113 0.90 -23.87 4.80
N ALA A 114 1.76 -24.68 5.41
CA ALA A 114 3.18 -24.71 5.06
C ALA A 114 3.41 -25.00 3.56
N GLU A 115 2.53 -25.78 2.94
CA GLU A 115 2.58 -26.11 1.52
C GLU A 115 2.31 -24.89 0.64
N GLU A 116 1.33 -24.06 1.01
CA GLU A 116 1.00 -22.83 0.29
C GLU A 116 2.12 -21.78 0.41
N LEU A 117 2.73 -21.64 1.59
CA LEU A 117 3.87 -20.74 1.80
C LEU A 117 5.10 -21.15 0.97
N LEU A 118 5.36 -22.45 0.86
CA LEU A 118 6.53 -22.97 0.16
C LEU A 118 6.30 -23.10 -1.36
N LYS A 119 5.04 -23.10 -1.84
CA LYS A 119 4.68 -23.41 -3.24
C LYS A 119 5.41 -22.54 -4.27
N ASP A 120 5.58 -21.25 -3.98
CA ASP A 120 6.20 -20.30 -4.89
C ASP A 120 7.71 -20.14 -4.68
N LEU A 121 8.27 -20.72 -3.61
CA LEU A 121 9.72 -20.70 -3.36
C LEU A 121 10.44 -21.74 -4.23
N PRO A 122 11.63 -21.43 -4.77
CA PRO A 122 12.45 -22.41 -5.46
C PRO A 122 12.93 -23.51 -4.49
N PRO A 123 13.14 -24.76 -4.96
CA PRO A 123 13.56 -25.87 -4.10
C PRO A 123 14.82 -25.59 -3.26
N GLU A 124 15.75 -24.79 -3.80
CA GLU A 124 16.98 -24.39 -3.10
C GLU A 124 16.70 -23.54 -1.86
N GLU A 125 15.72 -22.63 -1.94
CA GLU A 125 15.32 -21.79 -0.81
C GLU A 125 14.50 -22.57 0.22
N ARG A 126 13.66 -23.51 -0.22
CA ARG A 126 12.91 -24.40 0.70
C ARG A 126 13.83 -25.24 1.57
N LEU A 127 14.96 -25.67 1.01
CA LEU A 127 15.94 -26.51 1.71
C LEU A 127 17.05 -25.70 2.37
N LYS A 128 17.04 -24.37 2.23
CA LYS A 128 18.05 -23.47 2.81
C LYS A 128 17.97 -23.51 4.33
N GLY A 129 19.10 -23.70 4.99
CA GLY A 129 19.16 -23.86 6.45
C GLY A 129 19.00 -25.30 6.97
N LEU A 130 18.47 -26.22 6.17
CA LEU A 130 18.44 -27.64 6.53
C LEU A 130 19.81 -28.30 6.31
N PRO A 131 20.33 -29.08 7.28
CA PRO A 131 21.55 -29.86 7.09
C PRO A 131 21.34 -30.96 6.02
N PRO A 132 22.40 -31.39 5.32
CA PRO A 132 22.29 -32.37 4.24
C PRO A 132 21.58 -33.68 4.63
N GLU A 133 21.76 -34.12 5.86
CA GLU A 133 21.12 -35.33 6.40
C GLU A 133 19.60 -35.20 6.47
N GLU A 134 19.08 -34.06 6.91
CA GLU A 134 17.63 -33.80 6.98
C GLU A 134 17.01 -33.64 5.60
N ARG A 135 17.75 -33.12 4.61
CA ARG A 135 17.27 -33.04 3.22
C ARG A 135 17.09 -34.42 2.58
N LEU A 136 17.88 -35.39 3.01
CA LEU A 136 17.83 -36.77 2.52
C LEU A 136 16.87 -37.65 3.35
N LYS A 137 16.45 -37.17 4.53
CA LYS A 137 15.53 -37.86 5.42
C LYS A 137 14.17 -38.00 4.72
N GLY A 138 13.67 -39.23 4.62
CA GLY A 138 12.43 -39.56 3.90
C GLY A 138 12.62 -40.05 2.46
N LEU A 139 13.83 -39.96 1.90
CA LEU A 139 14.17 -40.63 0.63
C LEU A 139 14.65 -42.06 0.89
N SER A 140 14.30 -42.99 -0.01
CA SER A 140 14.83 -44.36 0.06
C SER A 140 16.31 -44.38 -0.33
N ILE A 141 17.07 -45.28 0.32
CA ILE A 141 18.51 -45.49 0.02
C ILE A 141 18.72 -45.81 -1.47
N GLU A 142 17.81 -46.58 -2.07
CA GLU A 142 17.82 -46.94 -3.49
C GLU A 142 17.70 -45.69 -4.39
N THR A 143 16.79 -44.77 -4.06
CA THR A 143 16.60 -43.52 -4.80
C THR A 143 17.85 -42.64 -4.74
N ILE A 144 18.46 -42.54 -3.55
CA ILE A 144 19.69 -41.77 -3.35
C ILE A 144 20.83 -42.37 -4.19
N ARG A 145 21.01 -43.70 -4.15
CA ARG A 145 22.05 -44.40 -4.95
C ARG A 145 21.85 -44.21 -6.45
N ALA A 146 20.62 -44.36 -6.94
CA ALA A 146 20.30 -44.17 -8.36
C ALA A 146 20.59 -42.74 -8.83
N TYR A 147 20.33 -41.74 -7.98
CA TYR A 147 20.65 -40.35 -8.27
C TYR A 147 22.17 -40.10 -8.32
N LEU A 148 22.93 -40.66 -7.39
CA LEU A 148 24.41 -40.58 -7.40
C LEU A 148 25.00 -41.20 -8.67
N GLU A 149 24.54 -42.38 -9.08
CA GLU A 149 24.99 -43.03 -10.30
C GLU A 149 24.72 -42.18 -11.55
N LYS A 150 23.56 -41.51 -11.61
CA LYS A 150 23.22 -40.56 -12.69
C LYS A 150 24.17 -39.36 -12.74
N LEU A 151 24.59 -38.84 -11.58
CA LEU A 151 25.56 -37.74 -11.50
C LEU A 151 26.96 -38.18 -11.93
N GLU A 152 27.39 -39.38 -11.54
CA GLU A 152 28.67 -39.96 -11.96
C GLU A 152 28.73 -40.20 -13.47
N ARG A 153 27.65 -40.71 -14.06
CA ARG A 153 27.53 -40.88 -15.52
C ARG A 153 27.56 -39.53 -16.27
N LYS A 154 27.05 -38.45 -15.68
CA LYS A 154 27.14 -37.09 -16.23
C LYS A 154 28.52 -36.44 -16.10
N LYS A 155 29.36 -36.91 -15.18
CA LYS A 155 30.74 -36.43 -14.96
C LYS A 155 31.78 -37.17 -15.80
N LYS A 156 31.45 -38.34 -16.36
CA LYS A 156 32.31 -38.98 -17.36
C LYS A 156 32.22 -38.19 -18.67
N PRO A 157 33.35 -37.65 -19.19
CA PRO A 157 33.37 -36.93 -20.47
C PRO A 157 32.96 -37.83 -21.64
#